data_AF-U3U179-F1
#
_entry.id   AF-U3U179-F1
#
_cell.length_a   1.000
_cell.length_b   1.000
_cell.length_c   1.000
_cell.angle_alpha   90.00
_cell.angle_beta   90.00
_cell.angle_gamma   90.00
#
_symmetry.space_group_name_H-M   'P 1'
#
loop_
_entity.id
_entity.type
_entity.pdbx_description
1 polymer ?
#
loop_
_entity_poly.entity_id
_entity_poly.type
_entity_poly.pdbx_seq_one_letter_code
_entity_poly.pdbx_strand_id
1 'polypeptide(L)'
;MVAKAGKNYGGKARLSGKLEYLWYSGSGVLSEQTDLFRLTFALETAKAMNWIYCLLSEREWTGRNAVSMNPDMNGIYICRSALAVAFDEDGKQVTPLKVRITGNIPPFEMVFRRCGWRIDDEINPEVTHLYSLITPV
;
A
#
# COMPACT_ATOMS: atom_id res chain seq x y z
N MET A 1 24.84 -30.01 23.90
CA MET A 1 24.20 -29.70 22.61
C MET A 1 23.43 -28.40 22.78
N VAL A 2 23.80 -27.35 22.06
CA VAL A 2 23.15 -26.02 22.18
C VAL A 2 22.37 -25.79 20.89
N ALA A 3 21.04 -25.85 20.95
CA ALA A 3 20.18 -25.51 19.82
C ALA A 3 19.93 -24.00 19.84
N LYS A 4 20.60 -23.28 18.92
CA LYS A 4 20.43 -21.84 18.72
C LYS A 4 19.23 -21.63 17.79
N ALA A 5 18.06 -21.38 18.36
CA ALA A 5 16.88 -20.96 17.61
C ALA A 5 17.06 -19.51 17.14
N GLY A 6 17.60 -19.32 15.94
CA GLY A 6 17.61 -18.04 15.23
C GLY A 6 16.20 -17.67 14.81
N LYS A 7 15.48 -16.95 15.68
CA LYS A 7 14.17 -16.38 15.36
C LYS A 7 14.36 -15.14 14.46
N ASN A 8 14.01 -15.28 13.19
CA ASN A 8 13.92 -14.19 12.20
C ASN A 8 12.79 -13.19 12.55
N TYR A 9 13.05 -12.24 13.46
CA TYR A 9 12.17 -11.08 13.72
C TYR A 9 12.85 -9.73 13.45
N GLY A 10 13.93 -9.70 12.64
CA GLY A 10 14.75 -8.51 12.45
C GLY A 10 14.15 -7.40 11.56
N GLY A 11 13.23 -7.74 10.65
CA GLY A 11 12.66 -6.77 9.69
C GLY A 11 11.41 -6.05 10.20
N LYS A 12 10.42 -6.81 10.70
CA LYS A 12 9.11 -6.26 11.11
C LYS A 12 9.20 -5.41 12.38
N ALA A 13 9.92 -5.86 13.41
CA ALA A 13 10.02 -5.12 14.66
C ALA A 13 10.74 -3.76 14.50
N ARG A 14 11.74 -3.70 13.61
CA ARG A 14 12.43 -2.46 13.24
C ARG A 14 11.54 -1.54 12.42
N LEU A 15 10.73 -2.09 11.50
CA LEU A 15 9.76 -1.30 10.75
C LEU A 15 8.72 -0.67 11.67
N SER A 16 8.15 -1.44 12.61
CA SER A 16 7.14 -0.95 13.54
C SER A 16 7.65 0.23 14.38
N GLY A 17 8.82 0.10 15.00
CA GLY A 17 9.40 1.19 15.80
C GLY A 17 9.80 2.42 14.98
N LYS A 18 10.25 2.21 13.73
CA LYS A 18 10.54 3.32 12.80
C LYS A 18 9.26 4.02 12.34
N LEU A 19 8.19 3.28 12.04
CA LEU A 19 6.88 3.83 11.69
C LEU A 19 6.33 4.68 12.85
N GLU A 20 6.41 4.17 14.08
CA GLU A 20 5.96 4.88 15.28
C GLU A 20 6.77 6.16 15.53
N TYR A 21 8.11 6.09 15.44
CA TYR A 21 8.97 7.27 15.53
C TYR A 21 8.61 8.34 14.49
N LEU A 22 8.38 7.93 13.23
CA LEU A 22 8.00 8.85 12.15
C LEU A 22 6.60 9.44 12.32
N TRP A 23 5.67 8.64 12.85
CA TRP A 23 4.33 9.10 13.19
C TRP A 23 4.38 10.27 14.19
N TYR A 24 5.29 10.20 15.16
CA TYR A 24 5.48 11.26 16.15
C TYR A 24 6.42 12.39 15.69
N SER A 25 7.37 12.14 14.77
CA SER A 25 8.38 13.13 14.36
C SER A 25 7.94 14.07 13.23
N GLY A 26 6.79 13.85 12.61
CA GLY A 26 6.20 14.79 11.64
C GLY A 26 6.88 14.80 10.26
N SER A 27 6.09 15.24 9.27
CA SER A 27 6.23 15.09 7.81
C SER A 27 7.60 15.22 7.12
N GLY A 28 8.60 15.88 7.72
CA GLY A 28 9.89 16.14 7.07
C GLY A 28 10.73 14.88 6.80
N VAL A 29 10.58 13.83 7.61
CA VAL A 29 11.35 12.59 7.45
C VAL A 29 10.73 11.66 6.41
N LEU A 30 9.42 11.78 6.14
CA LEU A 30 8.73 10.90 5.20
C LEU A 30 9.15 11.15 3.76
N SER A 31 9.35 12.41 3.36
CA SER A 31 9.80 12.78 2.01
C SER A 31 11.18 12.23 1.65
N GLU A 32 12.01 11.92 2.65
CA GLU A 32 13.35 11.35 2.46
C GLU A 32 13.34 9.81 2.45
N GLN A 33 12.20 9.17 2.71
CA GLN A 33 12.08 7.71 2.65
C GLN A 33 11.71 7.23 1.24
N THR A 34 12.05 5.97 0.96
CA THR A 34 11.75 5.30 -0.30
C THR A 34 10.25 5.20 -0.54
N ASP A 35 9.85 5.15 -1.81
CA ASP A 35 8.45 5.10 -2.22
C ASP A 35 7.73 3.91 -1.57
N LEU A 36 8.33 2.72 -1.61
CA LEU A 36 7.79 1.51 -0.97
C LEU A 36 7.59 1.69 0.55
N PHE A 37 8.50 2.39 1.23
CA PHE A 37 8.34 2.70 2.65
C PHE A 37 7.16 3.66 2.86
N ARG A 38 7.07 4.72 2.05
CA ARG A 38 5.96 5.68 2.09
C ARG A 38 4.61 5.01 1.83
N LEU A 39 4.55 4.05 0.89
CA LEU A 39 3.35 3.23 0.65
C LEU A 39 2.98 2.41 1.89
N THR A 40 3.96 1.72 2.49
CA THR A 40 3.73 0.90 3.68
C THR A 40 3.21 1.77 4.84
N PHE A 41 3.81 2.95 5.04
CA PHE A 41 3.34 3.91 6.05
C PHE A 41 1.91 4.39 5.76
N ALA A 42 1.59 4.70 4.51
CA ALA A 42 0.24 5.12 4.11
C ALA A 42 -0.80 4.03 4.40
N LEU A 43 -0.49 2.77 4.10
CA LEU A 43 -1.38 1.62 4.38
C LEU A 43 -1.61 1.40 5.87
N GLU A 44 -0.56 1.48 6.69
CA GLU A 44 -0.71 1.35 8.15
C GLU A 44 -1.47 2.55 8.75
N THR A 45 -1.29 3.75 8.20
CA THR A 45 -2.07 4.94 8.57
C THR A 45 -3.55 4.77 8.22
N ALA A 46 -3.85 4.30 7.01
CA ALA A 46 -5.22 4.02 6.58
C ALA A 46 -5.87 2.97 7.47
N LYS A 47 -5.13 1.93 7.87
CA LYS A 47 -5.59 0.91 8.80
C LYS A 47 -5.98 1.47 10.16
N ALA A 48 -5.24 2.43 10.70
CA ALA A 48 -5.61 3.14 11.92
C ALA A 48 -6.93 3.95 11.77
N MET A 49 -7.31 4.28 10.54
CA MET A 49 -8.59 4.94 10.18
C MET A 49 -9.69 3.94 9.79
N ASN A 50 -9.56 2.66 10.17
CA ASN A 50 -10.48 1.56 9.85
C ASN A 50 -10.58 1.19 8.37
N TRP A 51 -9.51 1.39 7.59
CA TRP A 51 -9.39 0.82 6.26
C TRP A 51 -8.81 -0.58 6.32
N ILE A 52 -9.31 -1.47 5.46
CA ILE A 52 -8.66 -2.76 5.23
C ILE A 52 -7.75 -2.67 4.01
N TYR A 53 -6.62 -3.37 4.04
CA TYR A 53 -5.83 -3.62 2.84
C TYR A 53 -5.67 -5.13 2.59
N CYS A 54 -5.80 -5.54 1.33
CA CYS A 54 -5.70 -6.94 0.93
C CYS A 54 -4.77 -7.12 -0.28
N LEU A 55 -3.88 -8.10 -0.18
CA LEU A 55 -3.01 -8.51 -1.28
C LEU A 55 -3.63 -9.67 -2.06
N LEU A 56 -4.10 -9.36 -3.26
CA LEU A 56 -4.76 -10.31 -4.17
C LEU A 56 -3.75 -10.98 -5.11
N SER A 57 -3.95 -12.25 -5.39
CA SER A 57 -3.34 -12.92 -6.54
C SER A 57 -3.96 -12.43 -7.86
N GLU A 58 -3.33 -12.74 -8.99
CA GLU A 58 -3.85 -12.36 -10.31
C GLU A 58 -5.26 -12.92 -10.59
N ARG A 59 -5.55 -14.13 -10.08
CA ARG A 59 -6.86 -14.78 -10.22
C ARG A 59 -7.94 -14.11 -9.39
N GLU A 60 -7.56 -13.56 -8.24
CA GLU A 60 -8.46 -12.81 -7.33
C GLU A 60 -8.63 -11.36 -7.80
N TRP A 61 -7.69 -10.86 -8.60
CA TRP A 61 -7.72 -9.50 -9.13
C TRP A 61 -8.75 -9.32 -10.25
N THR A 62 -8.77 -10.25 -11.21
CA THR A 62 -9.63 -10.22 -12.40
C THR A 62 -10.01 -11.63 -12.86
N GLY A 63 -11.02 -11.72 -13.73
CA GLY A 63 -11.52 -12.97 -14.29
C GLY A 63 -12.52 -13.70 -13.40
N ARG A 64 -12.68 -15.01 -13.63
CA ARG A 64 -13.77 -15.80 -13.02
C ARG A 64 -13.72 -15.89 -11.50
N ASN A 65 -12.53 -15.78 -10.92
CA ASN A 65 -12.30 -15.88 -9.48
C ASN A 65 -12.07 -14.50 -8.84
N ALA A 66 -12.38 -13.42 -9.56
CA ALA A 66 -12.21 -12.07 -9.06
C ALA A 66 -13.00 -11.87 -7.76
N VAL A 67 -12.35 -11.26 -6.78
CA VAL A 67 -12.99 -10.93 -5.52
C VAL A 67 -14.10 -9.90 -5.78
N SER A 68 -15.31 -10.23 -5.33
CA SER A 68 -16.41 -9.28 -5.28
C SER A 68 -16.14 -8.29 -4.16
N MET A 69 -16.10 -7.01 -4.49
CA MET A 69 -15.79 -5.94 -3.54
C MET A 69 -17.09 -5.33 -3.03
N ASN A 70 -17.20 -5.16 -1.72
CA ASN A 70 -18.30 -4.44 -1.12
C ASN A 70 -18.04 -2.92 -1.23
N PRO A 71 -18.82 -2.15 -2.02
CA PRO A 71 -18.59 -0.72 -2.19
C PRO A 71 -18.78 0.08 -0.89
N ASP A 72 -19.54 -0.44 0.08
CA ASP A 72 -19.78 0.22 1.37
C ASP A 72 -18.62 0.03 2.36
N MET A 73 -17.64 -0.82 2.02
CA MET A 73 -16.49 -1.10 2.87
C MET A 73 -15.26 -0.31 2.41
N ASN A 74 -14.63 0.41 3.34
CA ASN A 74 -13.37 1.11 3.11
C ASN A 74 -12.22 0.11 2.91
N GLY A 75 -11.82 -0.10 1.66
CA GLY A 75 -10.85 -1.13 1.30
C GLY A 75 -9.90 -0.72 0.20
N ILE A 76 -8.64 -1.10 0.34
CA ILE A 76 -7.64 -1.05 -0.72
C ILE A 76 -7.16 -2.46 -1.06
N TYR A 77 -7.26 -2.82 -2.33
CA TYR A 77 -6.85 -4.11 -2.85
C TYR A 77 -5.68 -3.90 -3.80
N ILE A 78 -4.63 -4.69 -3.64
CA ILE A 78 -3.39 -4.57 -4.41
C ILE A 78 -3.07 -5.92 -5.03
N CYS A 79 -2.81 -5.94 -6.34
CA CYS A 79 -2.33 -7.15 -7.01
C CYS A 79 -0.87 -7.43 -6.62
N ARG A 80 -0.57 -8.66 -6.17
CA ARG A 80 0.77 -9.05 -5.74
C ARG A 80 1.81 -8.96 -6.85
N SER A 81 1.47 -9.36 -8.08
CA SER A 81 2.42 -9.28 -9.19
C SER A 81 2.68 -7.84 -9.61
N ALA A 82 1.66 -6.98 -9.60
CA ALA A 82 1.85 -5.54 -9.82
C ALA A 82 2.74 -4.91 -8.74
N LEU A 83 2.52 -5.25 -7.46
CA LEU A 83 3.34 -4.77 -6.35
C LEU A 83 4.81 -5.20 -6.48
N ALA A 84 5.06 -6.43 -6.96
CA ALA A 84 6.40 -6.99 -7.10
C ALA A 84 7.25 -6.30 -8.19
N VAL A 85 6.61 -5.66 -9.18
CA VAL A 85 7.32 -5.00 -10.30
C VAL A 85 7.22 -3.47 -10.23
N ALA A 86 6.38 -2.92 -9.36
CA ALA A 86 6.17 -1.48 -9.25
C ALA A 86 7.35 -0.72 -8.64
N PHE A 87 8.25 -1.42 -7.93
CA PHE A 87 9.38 -0.83 -7.21
C PHE A 87 10.68 -1.51 -7.62
N ASP A 88 11.77 -0.73 -7.67
CA ASP A 88 13.13 -1.26 -7.81
C ASP A 88 13.70 -1.78 -6.48
N GLU A 89 14.95 -2.23 -6.51
CA GLU A 89 15.67 -2.77 -5.34
C GLU A 89 15.88 -1.73 -4.23
N ASP A 90 15.94 -0.44 -4.58
CA ASP A 90 16.03 0.68 -3.65
C ASP A 90 14.65 1.10 -3.13
N GLY A 91 13.57 0.46 -3.60
CA GLY A 91 12.20 0.76 -3.20
C GLY A 91 11.66 2.05 -3.80
N LYS A 92 12.27 2.56 -4.87
CA LYS A 92 11.73 3.66 -5.67
C LYS A 92 10.72 3.11 -6.67
N GLN A 93 9.64 3.85 -6.89
CA GLN A 93 8.63 3.45 -7.86
C GLN A 93 9.19 3.58 -9.27
N VAL A 94 9.04 2.51 -10.05
CA VAL A 94 9.43 2.46 -11.47
C VAL A 94 8.24 2.38 -12.41
N THR A 95 7.10 1.87 -11.93
CA THR A 95 5.83 1.87 -12.67
C THR A 95 4.64 2.20 -11.77
N PRO A 96 3.58 2.85 -12.29
CA PRO A 96 2.34 3.07 -11.56
C PRO A 96 1.82 1.79 -10.89
N LEU A 97 1.46 1.87 -9.61
CA LEU A 97 0.93 0.73 -8.88
C LEU A 97 -0.59 0.73 -8.99
N LYS A 98 -1.13 -0.27 -9.71
CA LYS A 98 -2.57 -0.45 -9.86
C LYS A 98 -3.19 -0.96 -8.56
N VAL A 99 -4.21 -0.27 -8.09
CA VAL A 99 -4.96 -0.60 -6.87
C VAL A 99 -6.46 -0.51 -7.14
N ARG A 100 -7.24 -1.26 -6.38
CA ARG A 100 -8.70 -1.11 -6.37
C ARG A 100 -9.12 -0.52 -5.03
N ILE A 101 -9.97 0.51 -5.03
CA ILE A 101 -10.33 1.28 -3.83
C ILE A 101 -11.85 1.35 -3.70
N THR A 102 -12.40 0.90 -2.57
CA THR A 102 -13.82 0.99 -2.22
C THR A 102 -14.07 1.86 -0.99
N GLY A 103 -15.29 2.36 -0.83
CA GLY A 103 -15.70 3.17 0.32
C GLY A 103 -15.48 4.67 0.14
N ASN A 104 -15.19 5.37 1.24
CA ASN A 104 -15.09 6.83 1.29
C ASN A 104 -13.70 7.34 0.87
N ILE A 105 -13.49 7.55 -0.43
CA ILE A 105 -12.17 7.84 -1.01
C ILE A 105 -11.54 9.18 -0.57
N PRO A 106 -12.26 10.31 -0.42
CA PRO A 106 -11.60 11.59 -0.13
C PRO A 106 -10.73 11.62 1.14
N PRO A 107 -11.15 11.08 2.31
CA PRO A 107 -10.27 10.94 3.48
C PRO A 107 -9.04 10.06 3.23
N PHE A 108 -9.20 9.00 2.43
CA PHE A 108 -8.12 8.09 2.06
C PHE A 108 -7.09 8.74 1.14
N GLU A 109 -7.56 9.47 0.14
CA GLU A 109 -6.70 10.24 -0.77
C GLU A 109 -5.84 11.23 0.01
N MET A 110 -6.39 11.90 1.03
CA MET A 110 -5.63 12.83 1.87
C MET A 110 -4.45 12.15 2.60
N VAL A 111 -4.62 10.91 3.07
CA VAL A 111 -3.53 10.15 3.72
C VAL A 111 -2.42 9.84 2.72
N PHE A 112 -2.78 9.35 1.54
CA PHE A 112 -1.83 9.00 0.49
C PHE A 112 -1.08 10.23 -0.02
N ARG A 113 -1.77 11.35 -0.22
CA ARG A 113 -1.15 12.63 -0.61
C ARG A 113 -0.14 13.14 0.40
N ARG A 114 -0.41 13.01 1.70
CA ARG A 114 0.56 13.35 2.76
C ARG A 114 1.79 12.44 2.74
N CYS A 115 1.65 11.23 2.24
CA CYS A 115 2.74 10.28 2.05
C CYS A 115 3.43 10.45 0.68
N GLY A 116 3.11 11.50 -0.08
CA GLY A 116 3.71 11.76 -1.39
C GLY A 116 3.16 10.90 -2.52
N TRP A 117 1.95 10.34 -2.36
CA TRP A 117 1.27 9.57 -3.40
C TRP A 117 0.18 10.39 -4.07
N ARG A 118 0.11 10.32 -5.40
CA ARG A 118 -1.06 10.72 -6.18
C ARG A 118 -1.90 9.48 -6.47
N ILE A 119 -3.21 9.65 -6.42
CA ILE A 119 -4.19 8.64 -6.83
C ILE A 119 -4.85 9.16 -8.10
N ASP A 120 -4.71 8.43 -9.20
CA ASP A 120 -5.38 8.74 -10.46
C ASP A 120 -6.45 7.67 -10.74
N ASP A 121 -7.64 8.08 -11.16
CA ASP A 121 -8.68 7.17 -11.64
C ASP A 121 -8.21 6.42 -12.90
N GLU A 122 -8.46 5.11 -12.95
CA GLU A 122 -8.26 4.31 -14.16
C GLU A 122 -9.61 3.82 -14.69
N ILE A 123 -9.92 4.15 -15.94
CA ILE A 123 -11.10 3.63 -16.63
C ILE A 123 -10.75 2.25 -17.18
N ASN A 124 -11.34 1.20 -16.60
CA ASN A 124 -11.26 -0.16 -17.11
C ASN A 124 -12.65 -0.83 -17.12
N PRO A 125 -13.13 -1.32 -18.28
CA PRO A 125 -14.47 -1.92 -18.37
C PRO A 125 -14.59 -3.28 -17.68
N GLU A 126 -13.49 -4.00 -17.44
CA GLU A 126 -13.47 -5.33 -16.83
C GLU A 126 -13.21 -5.27 -15.31
N VAL A 127 -12.59 -4.19 -14.83
CA VAL A 127 -12.16 -4.04 -13.44
C VAL A 127 -12.73 -2.76 -12.85
N THR A 128 -13.70 -2.90 -11.96
CA THR A 128 -14.32 -1.78 -11.26
C THR A 128 -13.43 -1.23 -10.16
N HIS A 129 -13.62 0.06 -9.85
CA HIS A 129 -12.93 0.75 -8.75
C HIS A 129 -11.41 0.81 -8.92
N LEU A 130 -10.92 0.87 -10.16
CA LEU A 130 -9.49 0.83 -10.47
C LEU A 130 -8.86 2.23 -10.39
N TYR A 131 -7.70 2.29 -9.74
CA TYR A 131 -6.90 3.50 -9.59
C TYR A 131 -5.42 3.17 -9.76
N SER A 132 -4.63 4.20 -10.04
CA SER A 132 -3.18 4.13 -10.07
C SER A 132 -2.58 4.98 -8.96
N LEU A 133 -1.71 4.37 -8.15
CA LEU A 133 -0.86 5.08 -7.19
C LEU A 133 0.45 5.46 -7.88
N ILE A 134 0.78 6.75 -7.86
CA ILE A 134 1.96 7.30 -8.54
C ILE A 134 2.70 8.24 -7.60
N THR A 135 4.02 8.13 -7.51
CA THR A 135 4.87 9.13 -6.88
C THR A 135 5.11 10.27 -7.88
N PRO A 136 4.78 11.52 -7.53
CA PRO A 136 5.09 12.65 -8.39
C PRO A 136 6.61 12.82 -8.48
N VAL A 137 7.10 12.97 -9.72
CA VAL A 137 8.50 13.28 -10.07
C VAL A 137 8.89 14.70 -9.69
#